data_AF-A0A672KYH8-F1
#
_entry.id   AF-A0A672KYH8-F1
#
_cell.length_a   1.000
_cell.length_b   1.000
_cell.length_c   1.000
_cell.angle_alpha   90.00
_cell.angle_beta   90.00
_cell.angle_gamma   90.00
#
_symmetry.space_group_name_H-M   'P 1'
#
loop_
_entity.id
_entity.type
_entity.pdbx_description
1 polymer ?
#
loop_
_entity_poly.entity_id
_entity_poly.type
_entity_poly.pdbx_seq_one_letter_code
_entity_poly.pdbx_strand_id
1 'polypeptide(L)'
;MYEKNQVSFTLTKYLTEYIVRYNCSEGYYPAIRIRHCIRGKWNPLPKRKQPECKKITCPDPRGFKNGEVYPYQRQYFVNDTTHYSCNSGYDFRGSGTRVCQANGKWSGGTPVCGRNSDHCPDPGIPAGSTRTGHMFNIDDKVTYRCENKLTLIGSKERVCQENGQWSGTEPQCYADFTYDSPEEASEGFSSSLKSNLAVSQQYEGTDQYGKRIRVGNGGKLDIYIALDVSDSIDEEDFEKAKGVIKTLIEKISYYEVSPNYEILIFATDVARIVSMRDFKSGQKNNLLEILKRLKDYEYNSDRTGTNIAQAYKSILESMQIEQMRNKEEFKKTQHIVIMFSDGQANMGGNPRKWVDQIKDLVKQNTPSEEEENLDLYVFGMGDDVNSEDINDLKTDRGNEKFFFKLKNLDDLQETFDGMIDEGTSVTLCGLYRDYDDGTDSHKRHQYPWLAKISVTRNSGQISNCVGSLVTSSFILTAAHCFRFGDTPDRITVDLGIKVKDYIPHPSYDVAAKQNMGIPEYYEFDVALIQLENPVIMDLALRPICIPCTKETSGALRLSDREGTCRKHRELQTDTVCQKYCMLVIITIIQLLKDLRNANFTSTTLFAKKKKLHFNLFMFYAFI
;
A
#
# COMPACT_ATOMS: atom_id res chain seq x y z
N MET A 1 -28.91 29.20 -20.76
CA MET A 1 -29.45 27.97 -20.15
C MET A 1 -29.29 28.11 -18.65
N TYR A 2 -30.39 28.28 -17.91
CA TYR A 2 -30.37 28.27 -16.45
C TYR A 2 -30.47 26.81 -16.01
N GLU A 3 -29.34 26.15 -15.73
CA GLU A 3 -29.34 24.87 -15.02
C GLU A 3 -29.89 25.13 -13.61
N LYS A 4 -31.13 24.70 -13.37
CA LYS A 4 -31.65 24.60 -12.01
C LYS A 4 -30.77 23.60 -11.27
N ASN A 5 -30.08 24.05 -10.22
CA ASN A 5 -29.41 23.25 -9.19
C ASN A 5 -30.21 21.97 -8.88
N GLN A 6 -29.87 20.84 -9.52
CA GLN A 6 -30.54 19.57 -9.30
C GLN A 6 -30.04 19.01 -7.96
N VAL A 7 -30.80 19.28 -6.90
CA VAL A 7 -30.67 18.57 -5.64
C VAL A 7 -31.38 17.23 -5.83
N SER A 8 -30.60 16.16 -5.83
CA SER A 8 -31.13 14.80 -5.75
C SER A 8 -31.02 14.31 -4.31
N PHE A 9 -31.75 13.26 -3.95
CA PHE A 9 -31.63 12.67 -2.63
C PHE A 9 -31.85 11.17 -2.66
N THR A 10 -31.21 10.47 -1.73
CA THR A 10 -31.40 9.05 -1.46
C THR A 10 -32.08 8.91 -0.10
N LEU A 11 -33.20 8.18 -0.06
CA LEU A 11 -33.91 7.86 1.18
C LEU A 11 -33.60 6.41 1.57
N THR A 12 -32.93 6.23 2.69
CA THR A 12 -32.62 4.91 3.26
C THR A 12 -33.51 4.66 4.47
N LYS A 13 -34.10 3.47 4.56
CA LYS A 13 -34.96 3.05 5.67
C LYS A 13 -34.24 2.00 6.50
N TYR A 14 -34.04 2.29 7.78
CA TYR A 14 -33.56 1.34 8.77
C TYR A 14 -34.72 0.87 9.66
N LEU A 15 -34.45 -0.08 10.56
CA LEU A 15 -35.46 -0.70 11.44
C LEU A 15 -36.21 0.32 12.31
N THR A 16 -35.56 1.43 12.70
CA THR A 16 -36.10 2.45 13.63
C THR A 16 -36.03 3.89 13.13
N GLU A 17 -35.34 4.15 12.00
CA GLU A 17 -35.11 5.50 11.48
C GLU A 17 -35.15 5.58 9.95
N TYR A 18 -35.33 6.81 9.43
CA TYR A 18 -35.16 7.12 8.02
C TYR A 18 -34.05 8.13 7.86
N ILE A 19 -33.15 7.89 6.90
CA ILE A 19 -32.05 8.79 6.59
C ILE A 19 -32.25 9.34 5.18
N VAL A 20 -32.11 10.66 5.02
CA VAL A 20 -32.08 11.32 3.71
C VAL A 20 -30.69 11.86 3.47
N ARG A 21 -30.01 11.36 2.43
CA ARG A 21 -28.75 11.92 1.91
C ARG A 21 -29.04 12.82 0.72
N TYR A 22 -28.50 14.03 0.71
CA TYR A 22 -28.62 14.97 -0.39
C TYR A 22 -27.39 14.89 -1.29
N ASN A 23 -27.63 14.77 -2.59
CA ASN A 23 -26.60 14.68 -3.61
C ASN A 23 -26.70 15.86 -4.57
N CYS A 24 -25.55 16.38 -4.98
CA CYS A 24 -25.42 17.48 -5.91
C CYS A 24 -24.59 17.05 -7.13
N SER A 25 -24.80 17.73 -8.26
CA SER A 25 -23.96 17.60 -9.44
C SER A 25 -22.51 17.99 -9.13
N GLU A 26 -21.59 17.53 -9.97
CA GLU A 26 -20.17 17.86 -9.86
C GLU A 26 -19.94 19.40 -9.81
N GLY A 27 -19.00 19.82 -8.96
CA GLY A 27 -18.75 21.24 -8.70
C GLY A 27 -19.74 21.90 -7.74
N TYR A 28 -20.69 21.15 -7.19
CA TYR A 28 -21.64 21.61 -6.18
C TYR A 28 -21.66 20.69 -4.96
N TYR A 29 -22.08 21.24 -3.81
CA TYR A 29 -22.22 20.52 -2.56
C TYR A 29 -23.54 20.89 -1.87
N PRO A 30 -24.16 19.95 -1.13
CA PRO A 30 -25.40 20.23 -0.43
C PRO A 30 -25.12 21.05 0.84
N ALA A 31 -25.94 22.06 1.11
CA ALA A 31 -25.81 22.84 2.35
C ALA A 31 -26.10 22.01 3.63
N ILE A 32 -26.80 20.87 3.48
CA ILE A 32 -27.06 19.86 4.50
C ILE A 32 -26.85 18.52 3.80
N ARG A 33 -25.89 17.71 4.25
CA ARG A 33 -25.59 16.40 3.64
C ARG A 33 -26.61 15.34 4.02
N ILE A 34 -26.85 15.19 5.33
CA ILE A 34 -27.73 14.16 5.88
C ILE A 34 -28.86 14.79 6.71
N ARG A 35 -30.01 14.10 6.73
CA ARG A 35 -31.00 14.25 7.81
C ARG A 35 -31.46 12.92 8.36
N HIS A 36 -31.58 12.84 9.67
CA HIS A 36 -32.12 11.70 10.39
C HIS A 36 -33.57 11.96 10.78
N CYS A 37 -34.46 10.99 10.56
CA CYS A 37 -35.84 11.05 11.02
C CYS A 37 -35.95 10.36 12.38
N ILE A 38 -35.84 11.15 13.44
CA ILE A 38 -35.91 10.67 14.81
C ILE A 38 -37.32 10.90 15.33
N ARG A 39 -38.04 9.82 15.66
CA ARG A 39 -39.41 9.87 16.21
C ARG A 39 -40.38 10.71 15.34
N GLY A 40 -40.29 10.56 14.02
CA GLY A 40 -41.15 11.26 13.06
C GLY A 40 -40.78 12.73 12.79
N LYS A 41 -39.62 13.20 13.28
CA LYS A 41 -39.11 14.55 13.00
C LYS A 41 -37.70 14.48 12.40
N TRP A 42 -37.49 15.25 11.33
CA TRP A 42 -36.17 15.39 10.72
C TRP A 42 -35.21 16.20 11.60
N ASN A 43 -33.97 15.74 11.72
CA ASN A 43 -32.86 16.43 12.33
C ASN A 43 -31.68 16.51 11.33
N PRO A 44 -31.15 17.70 11.02
CA PRO A 44 -31.67 19.03 11.40
C PRO A 44 -33.08 19.29 10.83
N LEU A 45 -33.87 20.08 11.57
CA LEU A 45 -35.23 20.43 11.18
C LEU A 45 -35.27 21.12 9.81
N PRO A 46 -36.29 20.84 8.96
CA PRO A 46 -36.46 21.54 7.71
C PRO A 46 -36.65 23.03 7.96
N LYS A 47 -35.70 23.84 7.49
CA LYS A 47 -35.91 25.28 7.37
C LYS A 47 -36.94 25.55 6.27
N ARG A 48 -37.59 26.72 6.31
CA ARG A 48 -38.56 27.16 5.28
C ARG A 48 -37.97 27.17 3.86
N LYS A 49 -36.64 27.31 3.71
CA LYS A 49 -35.95 27.24 2.43
C LYS A 49 -35.62 25.79 2.08
N GLN A 50 -35.89 25.38 0.85
CA GLN A 50 -35.53 24.06 0.35
C GLN A 50 -34.00 23.85 0.43
N PRO A 51 -33.52 22.61 0.60
CA PRO A 51 -32.10 22.31 0.47
C PRO A 51 -31.62 22.77 -0.91
N GLU A 52 -30.48 23.46 -0.94
CA GLU A 52 -29.90 24.02 -2.15
C GLU A 52 -28.46 23.52 -2.31
N CYS A 53 -28.12 23.07 -3.51
CA CYS A 53 -26.75 22.83 -3.91
C CYS A 53 -26.03 24.18 -4.06
N LYS A 54 -24.94 24.35 -3.32
CA LYS A 54 -24.05 25.49 -3.40
C LYS A 54 -22.84 25.13 -4.26
N LYS A 55 -22.27 26.11 -4.96
CA LYS A 55 -21.05 25.89 -5.73
C LYS A 55 -19.86 25.66 -4.80
N ILE A 56 -19.03 24.69 -5.15
CA ILE A 56 -17.75 24.42 -4.50
C ILE A 56 -16.80 25.58 -4.82
N THR A 57 -16.04 26.01 -3.81
CA THR A 57 -15.04 27.06 -3.94
C THR A 57 -13.73 26.65 -3.30
N CYS A 58 -12.60 27.05 -3.88
CA CYS A 58 -11.29 26.85 -3.29
C CYS A 58 -10.93 27.98 -2.32
N PRO A 59 -10.07 27.72 -1.31
CA PRO A 59 -9.66 28.72 -0.34
C PRO A 59 -8.93 29.90 -1.00
N ASP A 60 -9.06 31.08 -0.41
CA ASP A 60 -8.52 32.30 -1.00
C ASP A 60 -6.98 32.37 -0.92
N PRO A 61 -6.25 32.60 -2.03
CA PRO A 61 -4.80 32.73 -2.02
C PRO A 61 -4.29 34.08 -1.50
N ARG A 62 -5.14 34.96 -0.93
CA ARG A 62 -4.76 36.26 -0.33
C ARG A 62 -3.58 36.21 0.66
N GLY A 63 -3.29 35.05 1.24
CA GLY A 63 -2.14 34.83 2.11
C GLY A 63 -0.77 34.91 1.41
N PHE A 64 -0.71 34.83 0.08
CA PHE A 64 0.53 34.86 -0.69
C PHE A 64 1.29 36.19 -0.50
N LYS A 65 2.59 36.12 -0.24
CA LYS A 65 3.46 37.28 0.04
C LYS A 65 4.66 37.32 -0.92
N ASN A 66 5.26 38.50 -1.04
CA ASN A 66 6.47 38.76 -1.84
C ASN A 66 6.33 38.46 -3.34
N GLY A 67 5.10 38.53 -3.85
CA GLY A 67 4.77 38.25 -5.23
C GLY A 67 3.34 38.66 -5.56
N GLU A 68 2.89 38.33 -6.76
CA GLU A 68 1.56 38.65 -7.28
C GLU A 68 0.76 37.40 -7.64
N VAL A 69 -0.56 37.48 -7.48
CA VAL A 69 -1.54 36.45 -7.87
C VAL A 69 -2.49 37.06 -8.92
N TYR A 70 -2.67 36.37 -10.05
CA TYR A 70 -3.54 36.83 -11.14
C TYR A 70 -4.32 35.68 -11.79
N PRO A 71 -5.61 35.85 -12.14
CA PRO A 71 -6.49 36.96 -11.79
C PRO A 71 -6.93 36.89 -10.33
N TYR A 72 -7.03 38.05 -9.67
CA TYR A 72 -7.64 38.14 -8.35
C TYR A 72 -9.17 38.06 -8.47
N GLN A 73 -9.78 37.16 -7.69
CA GLN A 73 -11.23 37.01 -7.62
C GLN A 73 -11.72 37.04 -6.17
N ARG A 74 -13.01 37.35 -6.00
CA ARG A 74 -13.67 37.36 -4.68
C ARG A 74 -13.92 35.95 -4.14
N GLN A 75 -14.11 34.99 -5.04
CA GLN A 75 -14.30 33.57 -4.80
C GLN A 75 -13.75 32.84 -6.02
N TYR A 76 -13.18 31.66 -5.82
CA TYR A 76 -12.62 30.83 -6.87
C TYR A 76 -13.44 29.55 -6.95
N PHE A 77 -14.13 29.34 -8.06
CA PHE A 77 -14.95 28.18 -8.33
C PHE A 77 -14.14 27.09 -9.04
N VAL A 78 -14.69 25.89 -9.10
CA VAL A 78 -14.07 24.77 -9.82
C VAL A 78 -13.73 25.16 -11.26
N ASN A 79 -12.53 24.78 -11.70
CA ASN A 79 -11.87 25.13 -12.96
C ASN A 79 -11.33 26.56 -13.08
N ASP A 80 -11.53 27.43 -12.08
CA ASP A 80 -10.83 28.72 -12.06
C ASP A 80 -9.31 28.50 -11.91
N THR A 81 -8.55 29.27 -12.67
CA THR A 81 -7.09 29.18 -12.72
C THR A 81 -6.46 30.45 -12.15
N THR A 82 -5.40 30.29 -11.36
CA THR A 82 -4.57 31.38 -10.83
C THR A 82 -3.11 31.17 -11.18
N HIS A 83 -2.42 32.28 -11.45
CA HIS A 83 -1.00 32.34 -11.78
C HIS A 83 -0.25 33.13 -10.71
N TYR A 84 0.96 32.69 -10.40
CA TYR A 84 1.79 33.24 -9.34
C TYR A 84 3.13 33.69 -9.89
N SER A 85 3.60 34.85 -9.43
CA SER A 85 4.93 35.37 -9.77
C SER A 85 5.58 36.01 -8.56
N CYS A 86 6.90 35.99 -8.48
CA CYS A 86 7.64 36.63 -7.39
C CYS A 86 8.09 38.04 -7.76
N ASN A 87 8.14 38.90 -6.75
CA ASN A 87 8.78 40.20 -6.86
C ASN A 87 10.29 40.04 -7.08
N SER A 88 10.93 41.06 -7.66
CA SER A 88 12.38 41.05 -7.87
C SER A 88 13.16 40.78 -6.57
N GLY A 89 14.13 39.85 -6.64
CA GLY A 89 14.96 39.46 -5.49
C GLY A 89 14.38 38.33 -4.62
N TYR A 90 13.31 37.68 -5.07
CA TYR A 90 12.75 36.47 -4.45
C TYR A 90 12.76 35.32 -5.44
N ASP A 91 13.01 34.11 -4.92
CA ASP A 91 13.01 32.87 -5.70
C ASP A 91 11.65 32.17 -5.57
N PHE A 92 11.12 31.73 -6.71
CA PHE A 92 9.84 31.03 -6.79
C PHE A 92 10.01 29.53 -6.51
N ARG A 93 9.19 28.98 -5.62
CA ARG A 93 9.03 27.53 -5.39
C ARG A 93 7.55 27.15 -5.37
N GLY A 94 7.24 25.89 -5.67
CA GLY A 94 5.87 25.38 -5.75
C GLY A 94 5.28 25.49 -7.15
N SER A 95 3.95 25.52 -7.28
CA SER A 95 3.27 25.54 -8.58
C SER A 95 2.95 26.97 -9.04
N GLY A 96 3.55 27.39 -10.15
CA GLY A 96 3.34 28.73 -10.74
C GLY A 96 1.95 28.95 -11.35
N THR A 97 1.21 27.87 -11.60
CA THR A 97 -0.19 27.89 -12.03
C THR A 97 -0.96 26.86 -11.22
N ARG A 98 -2.12 27.25 -10.68
CA ARG A 98 -2.99 26.37 -9.88
C ARG A 98 -4.42 26.47 -10.37
N VAL A 99 -5.11 25.34 -10.38
CA VAL A 99 -6.51 25.21 -10.79
C VAL A 99 -7.34 24.79 -9.59
N CYS A 100 -8.50 25.40 -9.40
CA CYS A 100 -9.44 25.01 -8.36
C CYS A 100 -10.14 23.70 -8.76
N GLN A 101 -9.96 22.65 -7.97
CA GLN A 101 -10.45 21.30 -8.26
C GLN A 101 -11.83 21.04 -7.63
N ALA A 102 -12.52 20.01 -8.13
CA ALA A 102 -13.85 19.61 -7.65
C ALA A 102 -13.88 19.19 -6.17
N ASN A 103 -12.74 18.78 -5.61
CA ASN A 103 -12.59 18.49 -4.18
C ASN A 103 -12.44 19.75 -3.30
N GLY A 104 -12.55 20.94 -3.88
CA GLY A 104 -12.42 22.21 -3.16
C GLY A 104 -10.98 22.56 -2.77
N LYS A 105 -9.99 21.97 -3.43
CA LYS A 105 -8.56 22.27 -3.24
C LYS A 105 -7.94 22.88 -4.49
N TRP A 106 -6.81 23.56 -4.30
CA TRP A 106 -5.98 24.02 -5.40
C TRP A 106 -5.00 22.92 -5.84
N SER A 107 -4.90 22.70 -7.15
CA SER A 107 -3.94 21.76 -7.72
C SER A 107 -2.49 22.16 -7.42
N GLY A 108 -1.59 21.17 -7.41
CA GLY A 108 -0.15 21.39 -7.24
C GLY A 108 0.24 21.91 -5.85
N GLY A 109 1.53 22.21 -5.70
CA GLY A 109 2.13 22.64 -4.42
C GLY A 109 1.89 24.12 -4.11
N THR A 110 1.95 24.47 -2.82
CA THR A 110 1.84 25.85 -2.36
C THR A 110 2.91 26.74 -2.99
N PRO A 111 2.54 27.85 -3.66
CA PRO A 111 3.50 28.77 -4.26
C PRO A 111 4.18 29.61 -3.17
N VAL A 112 5.50 29.74 -3.25
CA VAL A 112 6.33 30.42 -2.26
C VAL A 112 7.32 31.34 -2.95
N CYS A 113 7.37 32.59 -2.49
CA CYS A 113 8.40 33.57 -2.86
C CYS A 113 9.30 33.81 -1.64
N GLY A 114 10.37 33.04 -1.56
CA GLY A 114 11.32 33.05 -0.45
C GLY A 114 12.69 33.62 -0.86
N ARG A 115 13.53 33.89 0.14
CA ARG A 115 14.97 34.14 -0.07
C ARG A 115 15.73 32.90 0.36
N ASN A 116 16.84 32.57 -0.31
CA ASN A 116 17.68 31.42 0.04
C ASN A 116 18.72 31.75 1.13
N SER A 117 18.53 32.82 1.90
CA SER A 117 19.50 33.30 2.89
C SER A 117 19.35 32.66 4.27
N ASP A 118 18.21 32.03 4.55
CA ASP A 118 17.88 31.48 5.86
C ASP A 118 18.23 29.97 5.95
N HIS A 119 18.35 29.44 7.18
CA HIS A 119 18.68 28.02 7.41
C HIS A 119 17.62 27.08 6.88
N CYS A 120 16.34 27.33 7.21
CA CYS A 120 15.21 26.65 6.62
C CYS A 120 14.62 27.47 5.47
N PRO A 121 14.12 26.82 4.40
CA PRO A 121 13.41 27.52 3.33
C PRO A 121 12.13 28.18 3.87
N ASP A 122 11.69 29.31 3.29
CA ASP A 122 10.38 29.88 3.64
C ASP A 122 9.28 28.78 3.53
N PRO A 123 8.52 28.50 4.61
CA PRO A 123 7.57 27.39 4.63
C PRO A 123 6.27 27.66 3.85
N GLY A 124 6.14 28.83 3.22
CA GLY A 124 4.97 29.23 2.45
C GLY A 124 3.78 29.69 3.29
N ILE A 125 2.72 30.10 2.61
CA ILE A 125 1.42 30.43 3.21
C ILE A 125 0.36 29.71 2.37
N PRO A 126 -0.10 28.52 2.80
CA PRO A 126 -1.15 27.78 2.12
C PRO A 126 -2.42 28.62 1.93
N ALA A 127 -3.13 28.41 0.82
CA ALA A 127 -4.34 29.17 0.51
C ALA A 127 -5.40 29.00 1.60
N GLY A 128 -6.09 30.09 1.95
CA GLY A 128 -7.05 30.15 3.06
C GLY A 128 -6.43 30.17 4.45
N SER A 129 -5.09 30.22 4.56
CA SER A 129 -4.38 30.34 5.82
C SER A 129 -3.68 31.69 5.97
N THR A 130 -3.35 32.02 7.21
CA THR A 130 -2.48 33.12 7.60
C THR A 130 -1.32 32.58 8.42
N ARG A 131 -0.12 33.13 8.23
CA ARG A 131 1.09 32.74 8.96
C ARG A 131 1.63 33.90 9.81
N THR A 132 1.91 33.62 11.07
CA THR A 132 2.76 34.46 11.94
C THR A 132 4.16 33.85 12.05
N GLY A 133 5.19 34.69 12.11
CA GLY A 133 6.59 34.28 11.99
C GLY A 133 7.16 34.53 10.59
N HIS A 134 8.36 35.12 10.55
CA HIS A 134 9.02 35.58 9.32
C HIS A 134 10.56 35.43 9.37
N MET A 135 11.08 34.77 10.40
CA MET A 135 12.47 34.36 10.52
C MET A 135 12.51 32.83 10.42
N PHE A 136 13.50 32.28 9.70
CA PHE A 136 13.56 30.86 9.37
C PHE A 136 14.94 30.25 9.72
N ASN A 137 15.53 30.69 10.83
CA ASN A 137 16.75 30.10 11.40
C ASN A 137 16.39 28.95 12.34
N ILE A 138 17.40 28.19 12.77
CA ILE A 138 17.24 27.08 13.73
C ILE A 138 16.44 27.58 14.95
N ASP A 139 15.46 26.78 15.37
CA ASP A 139 14.50 27.02 16.46
C ASP A 139 13.46 28.12 16.22
N ASP A 140 13.53 28.86 15.10
CA ASP A 140 12.48 29.80 14.74
C ASP A 140 11.16 29.07 14.48
N LYS A 141 10.06 29.72 14.86
CA LYS A 141 8.73 29.15 14.82
C LYS A 141 7.80 29.94 13.91
N VAL A 142 6.95 29.21 13.19
CA VAL A 142 5.81 29.76 12.47
C VAL A 142 4.52 29.15 12.98
N THR A 143 3.47 29.97 13.07
CA THR A 143 2.13 29.53 13.48
C THR A 143 1.13 29.87 12.40
N TYR A 144 0.26 28.92 12.08
CA TYR A 144 -0.76 29.04 11.06
C TYR A 144 -2.15 29.13 11.68
N ARG A 145 -3.03 29.86 10.99
CA ARG A 145 -4.46 29.93 11.29
C ARG A 145 -5.25 29.99 10.00
N CYS A 146 -6.30 29.18 9.88
CA CYS A 146 -7.23 29.23 8.76
C CYS A 146 -8.20 30.43 8.87
N GLU A 147 -8.58 30.97 7.72
CA GLU A 147 -9.62 32.00 7.61
C GLU A 147 -11.00 31.44 8.03
N ASN A 148 -11.90 32.32 8.44
CA ASN A 148 -13.16 31.97 9.14
C ASN A 148 -13.95 30.84 8.45
N LYS A 149 -14.34 29.83 9.26
CA LYS A 149 -15.12 28.62 8.90
C LYS A 149 -14.34 27.51 8.17
N LEU A 150 -13.03 27.67 7.98
CA LEU A 150 -12.18 26.59 7.50
C LEU A 150 -11.49 25.91 8.68
N THR A 151 -11.33 24.59 8.59
CA THR A 151 -10.65 23.76 9.59
C THR A 151 -9.19 23.56 9.19
N LEU A 152 -8.27 23.74 10.13
CA LEU A 152 -6.84 23.51 9.90
C LEU A 152 -6.54 22.02 9.99
N ILE A 153 -6.01 21.47 8.91
CA ILE A 153 -5.48 20.10 8.81
C ILE A 153 -3.97 20.17 8.73
N GLY A 154 -3.25 19.31 9.43
CA GLY A 154 -1.78 19.36 9.53
C GLY A 154 -1.30 20.14 10.75
N SER A 155 -0.08 20.68 10.70
CA SER A 155 0.54 21.27 11.89
C SER A 155 0.23 22.77 12.02
N LYS A 156 -0.41 23.12 13.14
CA LYS A 156 -0.70 24.51 13.51
C LYS A 156 0.57 25.33 13.78
N GLU A 157 1.60 24.71 14.32
CA GLU A 157 2.92 25.30 14.57
C GLU A 157 3.97 24.44 13.88
N ARG A 158 4.96 25.07 13.23
CA ARG A 158 6.15 24.41 12.67
C ARG A 158 7.39 25.12 13.15
N VAL A 159 8.45 24.35 13.44
CA VAL A 159 9.73 24.83 13.98
C VAL A 159 10.84 24.45 13.02
N CYS A 160 11.76 25.37 12.72
CA CYS A 160 12.91 25.09 11.88
C CYS A 160 13.93 24.26 12.65
N GLN A 161 14.28 23.08 12.13
CA GLN A 161 15.16 22.12 12.76
C GLN A 161 16.62 22.28 12.28
N GLU A 162 17.57 21.76 13.04
CA GLU A 162 19.01 21.79 12.71
C GLU A 162 19.33 21.16 11.34
N ASN A 163 18.53 20.19 10.90
CA ASN A 163 18.66 19.51 9.60
C ASN A 163 18.21 20.38 8.40
N GLY A 164 17.77 21.62 8.62
CA GLY A 164 17.31 22.54 7.57
C GLY A 164 15.87 22.29 7.10
N GLN A 165 15.10 21.48 7.85
CA GLN A 165 13.71 21.15 7.56
C GLN A 165 12.77 21.71 8.62
N TRP A 166 11.51 21.93 8.23
CA TRP A 166 10.45 22.32 9.16
C TRP A 166 9.85 21.08 9.82
N SER A 167 9.67 21.14 11.14
CA SER A 167 8.93 20.13 11.89
C SER A 167 7.46 20.08 11.48
N GLY A 168 6.83 18.92 11.72
CA GLY A 168 5.43 18.68 11.40
C GLY A 168 5.09 18.88 9.92
N THR A 169 3.81 18.89 9.63
CA THR A 169 3.22 18.83 8.29
C THR A 169 2.71 20.18 7.82
N GLU A 170 2.91 20.49 6.53
CA GLU A 170 2.34 21.70 5.92
C GLU A 170 0.82 21.74 6.14
N PRO A 171 0.28 22.84 6.71
CA PRO A 171 -1.14 22.90 7.00
C PRO A 171 -1.98 23.13 5.75
N GLN A 172 -3.20 22.61 5.74
CA GLN A 172 -4.21 22.84 4.72
C GLN A 172 -5.49 23.32 5.39
N CYS A 173 -6.22 24.24 4.75
CA CYS A 173 -7.48 24.74 5.27
C CYS A 173 -8.66 24.11 4.53
N TYR A 174 -9.40 23.26 5.23
CA TYR A 174 -10.51 22.48 4.67
C TYR A 174 -11.84 23.19 4.94
N ALA A 175 -12.69 23.24 3.92
CA ALA A 175 -14.11 23.51 4.12
C ALA A 175 -14.86 22.20 4.43
N ASP A 176 -16.11 22.31 4.87
CA ASP A 176 -16.97 21.15 5.13
C ASP A 176 -17.12 20.23 3.91
N PHE A 177 -17.04 20.80 2.70
CA PHE A 177 -17.10 20.08 1.42
C PHE A 177 -15.75 19.60 0.87
N THR A 178 -14.64 19.99 1.50
CA THR A 178 -13.30 19.56 1.08
C THR A 178 -13.07 18.10 1.46
N TYR A 179 -12.46 17.35 0.54
CA TYR A 179 -12.08 15.95 0.72
C TYR A 179 -10.74 15.63 0.02
N ASP A 180 -10.10 14.54 0.43
CA ASP A 180 -8.92 13.93 -0.17
C ASP A 180 -9.33 12.98 -1.29
N SER A 181 -8.70 13.08 -2.46
CA SER A 181 -8.96 12.12 -3.55
C SER A 181 -8.32 10.76 -3.22
N PRO A 182 -8.81 9.67 -3.85
CA PRO A 182 -8.19 8.35 -3.71
C PRO A 182 -6.69 8.36 -4.02
N GLU A 183 -6.28 9.11 -5.05
CA GLU A 183 -4.88 9.22 -5.46
C GLU A 183 -4.05 9.94 -4.40
N GLU A 184 -4.55 11.05 -3.85
CA GLU A 184 -3.87 11.80 -2.78
C GLU A 184 -3.69 10.94 -1.53
N ALA A 185 -4.74 10.20 -1.16
CA ALA A 185 -4.71 9.31 -0.01
C ALA A 185 -3.76 8.13 -0.24
N SER A 186 -3.76 7.57 -1.45
CA SER A 186 -2.93 6.43 -1.82
C SER A 186 -1.46 6.82 -1.86
N GLU A 187 -1.12 7.96 -2.46
CA GLU A 187 0.25 8.46 -2.49
C GLU A 187 0.76 8.76 -1.09
N GLY A 188 -0.04 9.47 -0.27
CA GLY A 188 0.33 9.82 1.11
C GLY A 188 0.53 8.59 2.01
N PHE A 189 -0.40 7.64 1.95
CA PHE A 189 -0.34 6.43 2.78
C PHE A 189 0.72 5.43 2.28
N SER A 190 0.76 5.17 0.97
CA SER A 190 1.67 4.18 0.37
C SER A 190 3.12 4.62 0.41
N SER A 191 3.43 5.90 0.17
CA SER A 191 4.82 6.36 0.19
C SER A 191 5.47 6.19 1.55
N SER A 192 4.73 6.51 2.62
CA SER A 192 5.16 6.32 4.00
C SER A 192 5.24 4.83 4.37
N LEU A 193 4.24 4.04 4.00
CA LEU A 193 4.26 2.60 4.24
C LEU A 193 5.41 1.91 3.48
N LYS A 194 5.67 2.29 2.21
CA LYS A 194 6.79 1.78 1.41
C LYS A 194 8.13 2.10 2.04
N SER A 195 8.35 3.32 2.54
CA SER A 195 9.61 3.62 3.24
C SER A 195 9.84 2.75 4.47
N ASN A 196 8.75 2.32 5.13
CA ASN A 196 8.80 1.48 6.33
C ASN A 196 8.85 -0.02 6.01
N LEU A 197 8.27 -0.44 4.87
CA LEU A 197 8.26 -1.81 4.36
C LEU A 197 9.48 -2.15 3.49
N ALA A 198 10.23 -1.16 3.02
CA ALA A 198 11.42 -1.33 2.20
C ALA A 198 12.58 -1.89 3.03
N VAL A 199 12.48 -3.18 3.36
CA VAL A 199 13.58 -3.98 3.86
C VAL A 199 14.35 -4.53 2.65
N SER A 200 15.53 -3.96 2.39
CA SER A 200 16.62 -4.53 1.59
C SER A 200 16.32 -4.85 0.10
N GLN A 201 16.32 -3.83 -0.76
CA GLN A 201 16.87 -3.99 -2.11
C GLN A 201 17.90 -2.89 -2.36
N GLN A 202 19.18 -3.27 -2.29
CA GLN A 202 20.27 -2.45 -2.79
C GLN A 202 20.07 -2.26 -4.29
N TYR A 203 19.72 -1.05 -4.72
CA TYR A 203 20.22 -0.51 -5.97
C TYR A 203 20.72 0.91 -5.71
N GLU A 204 22.02 1.09 -5.89
CA GLU A 204 22.62 2.41 -6.05
C GLU A 204 22.10 3.03 -7.35
N GLY A 205 20.96 3.70 -7.26
CA GLY A 205 20.51 4.70 -8.20
C GLY A 205 20.28 5.97 -7.41
N THR A 206 20.90 7.07 -7.82
CA THR A 206 20.78 8.37 -7.16
C THR A 206 19.34 8.88 -7.25
N ASP A 207 18.51 8.56 -6.26
CA ASP A 207 17.24 9.24 -6.06
C ASP A 207 17.51 10.67 -5.57
N GLN A 208 17.05 11.64 -6.36
CA GLN A 208 17.25 13.07 -6.19
C GLN A 208 16.42 13.69 -5.05
N TYR A 209 15.84 12.87 -4.17
CA TYR A 209 15.00 13.32 -3.06
C TYR A 209 15.43 12.69 -1.72
N GLY A 210 16.68 12.89 -1.31
CA GLY A 210 17.09 13.08 0.10
C GLY A 210 16.60 12.13 1.22
N LYS A 211 15.99 10.97 0.96
CA LYS A 211 15.56 10.02 1.99
C LYS A 211 16.59 8.90 2.10
N ARG A 212 17.35 8.90 3.21
CA ARG A 212 18.28 7.81 3.56
C ARG A 212 17.46 6.58 3.99
N ILE A 213 17.31 5.62 3.09
CA ILE A 213 16.72 4.31 3.40
C ILE A 213 17.72 3.52 4.28
N ARG A 214 17.35 3.25 5.53
CA ARG A 214 18.18 2.48 6.47
C ARG A 214 17.72 1.03 6.51
N VAL A 215 18.62 0.15 6.12
CA VAL A 215 18.46 -1.30 6.15
C VAL A 215 18.51 -1.78 7.60
N GLY A 216 17.35 -2.21 8.13
CA GLY A 216 17.26 -3.07 9.30
C GLY A 216 16.90 -4.49 8.84
N ASN A 217 17.83 -5.44 9.00
CA ASN A 217 17.61 -6.87 8.73
C ASN A 217 16.25 -7.35 9.25
N GLY A 218 15.30 -7.63 8.35
CA GLY A 218 14.03 -8.30 8.68
C GLY A 218 13.21 -7.62 9.78
N GLY A 219 13.00 -6.30 9.68
CA GLY A 219 12.17 -5.54 10.62
C GLY A 219 10.80 -6.18 10.85
N LYS A 220 10.42 -6.35 12.12
CA LYS A 220 9.08 -6.82 12.48
C LYS A 220 8.11 -5.65 12.39
N LEU A 221 6.90 -5.92 11.90
CA LEU A 221 5.86 -4.93 11.71
C LEU A 221 4.62 -5.34 12.50
N ASP A 222 4.12 -4.44 13.34
CA ASP A 222 2.88 -4.62 14.08
C ASP A 222 1.85 -3.57 13.60
N ILE A 223 0.69 -4.04 13.12
CA ILE A 223 -0.38 -3.20 12.59
C ILE A 223 -1.62 -3.34 13.48
N TYR A 224 -2.06 -2.22 14.04
CA TYR A 224 -3.25 -2.09 14.87
C TYR A 224 -4.34 -1.36 14.08
N ILE A 225 -5.44 -2.02 13.78
CA ILE A 225 -6.56 -1.45 13.04
C ILE A 225 -7.73 -1.27 14.00
N ALA A 226 -8.30 -0.07 14.06
CA ALA A 226 -9.50 0.23 14.83
C ALA A 226 -10.58 0.78 13.90
N LEU A 227 -11.76 0.14 13.91
CA LEU A 227 -12.91 0.50 13.09
C LEU A 227 -14.08 0.93 13.97
N ASP A 228 -14.56 2.16 13.75
CA ASP A 228 -15.74 2.72 14.38
C ASP A 228 -17.02 2.09 13.80
N VAL A 229 -17.91 1.64 14.67
CA VAL A 229 -19.23 1.07 14.35
C VAL A 229 -20.33 1.68 15.21
N SER A 230 -20.09 2.88 15.71
CA SER A 230 -21.10 3.63 16.44
C SER A 230 -22.28 4.06 15.54
N ASP A 231 -23.37 4.53 16.14
CA ASP A 231 -24.57 4.98 15.42
C ASP A 231 -24.32 6.12 14.40
N SER A 232 -23.18 6.80 14.49
CA SER A 232 -22.82 7.85 13.54
C SER A 232 -22.21 7.31 12.25
N ILE A 233 -21.83 6.03 12.23
CA ILE A 233 -21.40 5.29 11.04
C ILE A 233 -22.56 4.43 10.55
N ASP A 234 -22.92 4.58 9.28
CA ASP A 234 -23.99 3.80 8.70
C ASP A 234 -23.55 2.37 8.34
N GLU A 235 -24.52 1.45 8.25
CA GLU A 235 -24.26 0.03 7.98
C GLU A 235 -23.58 -0.20 6.61
N GLU A 236 -23.89 0.63 5.61
CA GLU A 236 -23.26 0.53 4.28
C GLU A 236 -21.78 0.89 4.37
N ASP A 237 -21.46 1.96 5.08
CA ASP A 237 -20.11 2.43 5.33
C ASP A 237 -19.33 1.43 6.18
N PHE A 238 -19.97 0.80 7.17
CA PHE A 238 -19.34 -0.27 7.93
C PHE A 238 -18.94 -1.46 7.05
N GLU A 239 -19.84 -1.95 6.19
CA GLU A 239 -19.53 -3.06 5.27
C GLU A 239 -18.43 -2.69 4.27
N LYS A 240 -18.45 -1.46 3.74
CA LYS A 240 -17.38 -0.94 2.87
C LYS A 240 -16.05 -0.88 3.59
N ALA A 241 -16.02 -0.40 4.84
CA ALA A 241 -14.81 -0.34 5.66
C ALA A 241 -14.22 -1.73 5.93
N LYS A 242 -15.06 -2.77 6.14
CA LYS A 242 -14.59 -4.16 6.21
C LYS A 242 -13.93 -4.61 4.90
N GLY A 243 -14.54 -4.31 3.76
CA GLY A 243 -13.98 -4.61 2.43
C GLY A 243 -12.64 -3.94 2.18
N VAL A 244 -12.53 -2.68 2.61
CA VAL A 244 -11.31 -1.88 2.62
C VAL A 244 -10.22 -2.52 3.48
N ILE A 245 -10.51 -2.87 4.74
CA ILE A 245 -9.52 -3.47 5.65
C ILE A 245 -9.03 -4.80 5.09
N LYS A 246 -9.94 -5.61 4.51
CA LYS A 246 -9.57 -6.82 3.78
C LYS A 246 -8.60 -6.50 2.64
N THR A 247 -8.92 -5.52 1.81
CA THR A 247 -8.07 -5.12 0.67
C THR A 247 -6.70 -4.68 1.15
N LEU A 248 -6.63 -3.82 2.18
CA LEU A 248 -5.37 -3.39 2.80
C LEU A 248 -4.52 -4.58 3.28
N ILE A 249 -5.11 -5.50 4.04
CA ILE A 249 -4.42 -6.69 4.55
C ILE A 249 -3.90 -7.58 3.41
N GLU A 250 -4.71 -7.77 2.37
CA GLU A 250 -4.31 -8.51 1.17
C GLU A 250 -3.16 -7.79 0.44
N LYS A 251 -3.21 -6.46 0.30
CA LYS A 251 -2.18 -5.67 -0.37
C LYS A 251 -0.84 -5.70 0.39
N ILE A 252 -0.88 -5.61 1.72
CA ILE A 252 0.32 -5.71 2.55
C ILE A 252 0.92 -7.12 2.48
N SER A 253 0.11 -8.17 2.32
CA SER A 253 0.59 -9.56 2.23
C SER A 253 1.47 -9.86 1.00
N TYR A 254 1.48 -8.98 -0.01
CA TYR A 254 2.37 -9.13 -1.16
C TYR A 254 3.82 -8.69 -0.90
N TYR A 255 4.07 -7.88 0.13
CA TYR A 255 5.43 -7.46 0.49
C TYR A 255 6.18 -8.58 1.21
N GLU A 256 7.51 -8.58 1.15
CA GLU A 256 8.37 -9.58 1.84
C GLU A 256 8.34 -9.47 3.37
N VAL A 257 7.60 -8.51 3.92
CA VAL A 257 7.43 -8.30 5.36
C VAL A 257 6.18 -9.05 5.81
N SER A 258 6.31 -9.87 6.86
CA SER A 258 5.18 -10.54 7.51
C SER A 258 4.68 -9.72 8.72
N PRO A 259 3.64 -8.86 8.55
CA PRO A 259 3.09 -8.09 9.67
C PRO A 259 2.30 -8.96 10.65
N ASN A 260 2.25 -8.51 11.90
CA ASN A 260 1.29 -8.97 12.89
C ASN A 260 0.11 -8.02 12.97
N TYR A 261 -1.09 -8.55 13.14
CA TYR A 261 -2.32 -7.75 13.15
C TYR A 261 -3.05 -7.80 14.48
N GLU A 262 -3.58 -6.67 14.87
CA GLU A 262 -4.66 -6.54 15.84
C GLU A 262 -5.79 -5.73 15.21
N ILE A 263 -7.02 -6.25 15.29
CA ILE A 263 -8.19 -5.62 14.69
C ILE A 263 -9.24 -5.43 15.78
N LEU A 264 -9.58 -4.18 16.03
CA LEU A 264 -10.56 -3.71 16.99
C LEU A 264 -11.76 -3.13 16.25
N ILE A 265 -12.94 -3.47 16.72
CA ILE A 265 -14.20 -2.84 16.32
C ILE A 265 -14.76 -2.16 17.56
N PHE A 266 -15.12 -0.88 17.48
CA PHE A 266 -15.53 -0.12 18.67
C PHE A 266 -16.78 0.72 18.46
N ALA A 267 -17.56 0.84 19.52
CA ALA A 267 -18.67 1.77 19.67
C ALA A 267 -18.67 2.23 21.15
N THR A 268 -19.69 1.88 21.93
CA THR A 268 -19.70 2.04 23.40
C THR A 268 -18.55 1.23 24.04
N ASP A 269 -18.42 -0.02 23.58
CA ASP A 269 -17.41 -0.99 24.01
C ASP A 269 -16.48 -1.35 22.84
N VAL A 270 -15.31 -1.89 23.16
CA VAL A 270 -14.33 -2.37 22.16
C VAL A 270 -14.38 -3.89 22.07
N ALA A 271 -14.69 -4.39 20.88
CA ALA A 271 -14.59 -5.80 20.52
C ALA A 271 -13.27 -6.07 19.79
N ARG A 272 -12.53 -7.10 20.23
CA ARG A 272 -11.26 -7.50 19.61
C ARG A 272 -11.48 -8.70 18.71
N ILE A 273 -11.40 -8.50 17.40
CA ILE A 273 -11.62 -9.53 16.37
C ILE A 273 -10.36 -10.36 16.17
N VAL A 274 -9.22 -9.66 16.13
CA VAL A 274 -7.90 -10.24 16.07
C VAL A 274 -7.08 -9.64 17.19
N SER A 275 -6.44 -10.48 17.99
CA SER A 275 -5.57 -10.10 19.09
C SER A 275 -4.11 -10.25 18.66
N MET A 276 -3.28 -9.23 18.93
CA MET A 276 -1.84 -9.28 18.65
C MET A 276 -1.18 -10.51 19.30
N ARG A 277 -1.60 -10.81 20.53
CA ARG A 277 -1.12 -11.97 21.28
C ARG A 277 -1.46 -13.29 20.60
N ASP A 278 -2.69 -13.43 20.13
CA ASP A 278 -3.15 -14.69 19.53
C ASP A 278 -2.43 -14.93 18.22
N PHE A 279 -2.28 -13.87 17.42
CA PHE A 279 -1.52 -13.90 16.17
C PHE A 279 -0.06 -14.33 16.39
N LYS A 280 0.67 -13.68 17.31
CA LYS A 280 2.09 -14.00 17.58
C LYS A 280 2.31 -15.36 18.25
N SER A 281 1.32 -15.87 18.99
CA SER A 281 1.38 -17.17 19.69
C SER A 281 1.18 -18.38 18.77
N GLY A 282 0.78 -18.19 17.50
CA GLY A 282 0.55 -19.28 16.55
C GLY A 282 -0.72 -20.10 16.81
N GLN A 283 -1.60 -19.63 17.70
CA GLN A 283 -2.92 -20.23 17.88
C GLN A 283 -3.86 -19.75 16.77
N LYS A 284 -4.05 -20.58 15.74
CA LYS A 284 -5.18 -20.59 14.79
C LYS A 284 -5.45 -19.36 13.90
N ASN A 285 -4.67 -18.28 13.93
CA ASN A 285 -4.98 -17.10 13.10
C ASN A 285 -4.04 -17.02 11.89
N ASN A 286 -4.32 -17.82 10.85
CA ASN A 286 -3.77 -17.56 9.52
C ASN A 286 -4.49 -16.36 8.88
N LEU A 287 -3.91 -15.77 7.83
CA LEU A 287 -4.51 -14.62 7.14
C LEU A 287 -5.96 -14.89 6.72
N LEU A 288 -6.25 -16.12 6.26
CA LEU A 288 -7.59 -16.56 5.87
C LEU A 288 -8.60 -16.51 7.01
N GLU A 289 -8.20 -16.88 8.23
CA GLU A 289 -9.05 -16.82 9.42
C GLU A 289 -9.29 -15.38 9.87
N ILE A 290 -8.30 -14.49 9.75
CA ILE A 290 -8.49 -13.06 9.99
C ILE A 290 -9.57 -12.51 9.05
N LEU A 291 -9.41 -12.78 7.75
CA LEU A 291 -10.36 -12.32 6.73
C LEU A 291 -11.75 -12.92 6.94
N LYS A 292 -11.83 -14.18 7.38
CA LYS A 292 -13.08 -14.84 7.71
C LYS A 292 -13.76 -14.19 8.92
N ARG A 293 -13.04 -13.96 10.02
CA ARG A 293 -13.60 -13.33 11.23
C ARG A 293 -14.06 -11.90 10.98
N LEU A 294 -13.33 -11.15 10.16
CA LEU A 294 -13.74 -9.81 9.75
C LEU A 294 -15.04 -9.88 8.95
N LYS A 295 -15.12 -10.81 7.98
CA LYS A 295 -16.31 -11.00 7.14
C LYS A 295 -17.54 -11.43 7.96
N ASP A 296 -17.37 -12.38 8.87
CA ASP A 296 -18.45 -12.99 9.65
C ASP A 296 -18.92 -12.10 10.82
N TYR A 297 -18.24 -10.98 11.09
CA TYR A 297 -18.67 -10.05 12.12
C TYR A 297 -19.88 -9.24 11.64
N GLU A 298 -21.03 -9.46 12.30
CA GLU A 298 -22.28 -8.76 12.07
C GLU A 298 -22.41 -7.52 12.97
N TYR A 299 -22.99 -6.47 12.40
CA TYR A 299 -23.30 -5.23 13.11
C TYR A 299 -24.37 -5.49 14.18
N ASN A 300 -24.09 -5.12 15.44
CA ASN A 300 -25.05 -5.22 16.53
C ASN A 300 -25.54 -3.82 16.93
N SER A 301 -26.80 -3.51 16.58
CA SER A 301 -27.44 -2.19 16.65
C SER A 301 -27.74 -1.67 18.06
N ASP A 302 -27.36 -2.38 19.12
CA ASP A 302 -27.65 -1.97 20.50
C ASP A 302 -26.60 -0.99 21.09
N ARG A 303 -25.60 -0.55 20.29
CA ARG A 303 -24.41 0.19 20.76
C ARG A 303 -24.32 1.60 20.19
N THR A 304 -24.94 2.54 20.89
CA THR A 304 -25.12 3.92 20.41
C THR A 304 -23.95 4.89 20.69
N GLY A 305 -22.95 4.48 21.47
CA GLY A 305 -21.83 5.33 21.88
C GLY A 305 -20.64 5.29 20.91
N THR A 306 -19.86 6.37 20.88
CA THR A 306 -18.62 6.51 20.09
C THR A 306 -17.46 6.75 21.06
N ASN A 307 -16.75 5.68 21.43
CA ASN A 307 -15.70 5.69 22.47
C ASN A 307 -14.28 5.54 21.90
N ILE A 308 -13.85 6.53 21.11
CA ILE A 308 -12.51 6.57 20.49
C ILE A 308 -11.39 6.46 21.54
N ALA A 309 -11.58 7.07 22.71
CA ALA A 309 -10.60 7.00 23.80
C ALA A 309 -10.35 5.56 24.29
N GLN A 310 -11.40 4.74 24.42
CA GLN A 310 -11.27 3.34 24.81
C GLN A 310 -10.60 2.50 23.72
N ALA A 311 -10.77 2.83 22.44
CA ALA A 311 -10.07 2.17 21.34
C ALA A 311 -8.55 2.38 21.43
N TYR A 312 -8.08 3.64 21.55
CA TYR A 312 -6.66 3.93 21.75
C TYR A 312 -6.11 3.35 23.04
N LYS A 313 -6.87 3.41 24.14
CA LYS A 313 -6.48 2.76 25.40
C LYS A 313 -6.27 1.25 25.21
N SER A 314 -7.15 0.59 24.47
CA SER A 314 -7.05 -0.86 24.20
C SER A 314 -5.81 -1.20 23.37
N ILE A 315 -5.44 -0.33 22.42
CA ILE A 315 -4.21 -0.46 21.63
C ILE A 315 -2.98 -0.28 22.53
N LEU A 316 -2.97 0.76 23.38
CA LEU A 316 -1.89 1.02 24.33
C LEU A 316 -1.65 -0.18 25.25
N GLU A 317 -2.72 -0.77 25.81
CA GLU A 317 -2.63 -1.97 26.66
C GLU A 317 -2.00 -3.15 25.91
N SER A 318 -2.37 -3.38 24.65
CA SER A 318 -1.74 -4.40 23.80
C SER A 318 -0.26 -4.12 23.56
N MET A 319 0.11 -2.88 23.24
CA MET A 319 1.51 -2.49 23.03
C MET A 319 2.36 -2.67 24.30
N GLN A 320 1.82 -2.32 25.48
CA GLN A 320 2.50 -2.53 26.77
C GLN A 320 2.76 -4.02 27.03
N ILE A 321 1.80 -4.90 26.70
CA ILE A 321 1.99 -6.35 26.83
C ILE A 321 3.13 -6.84 25.92
N GLU A 322 3.19 -6.36 24.68
CA GLU A 322 4.25 -6.73 23.74
C GLU A 322 5.63 -6.21 24.17
N GLN A 323 5.70 -4.98 24.70
CA GLN A 323 6.91 -4.42 25.29
C GLN A 323 7.39 -5.26 26.49
N MET A 324 6.49 -5.66 27.39
CA MET A 324 6.83 -6.49 28.55
C MET A 324 7.35 -7.88 28.16
N ARG A 325 6.88 -8.44 27.05
CA ARG A 325 7.31 -9.76 26.56
C ARG A 325 8.72 -9.75 26.02
N ASN A 326 9.04 -8.78 25.16
CA ASN A 326 10.36 -8.66 24.58
C ASN A 326 10.68 -7.20 24.25
N LYS A 327 11.27 -6.51 25.23
CA LYS A 327 11.62 -5.09 25.10
C LYS A 327 12.55 -4.81 23.93
N GLU A 328 13.57 -5.65 23.71
CA GLU A 328 14.55 -5.44 22.63
C GLU A 328 13.96 -5.68 21.23
N GLU A 329 12.96 -6.54 21.13
CA GLU A 329 12.19 -6.70 19.91
C GLU A 329 11.25 -5.54 19.69
N PHE A 330 10.48 -5.14 20.70
CA PHE A 330 9.56 -4.00 20.63
C PHE A 330 10.25 -2.72 20.15
N LYS A 331 11.48 -2.48 20.60
CA LYS A 331 12.35 -1.38 20.15
C LYS A 331 12.65 -1.36 18.66
N LYS A 332 12.72 -2.54 18.04
CA LYS A 332 13.08 -2.73 16.63
C LYS A 332 11.85 -2.94 15.75
N THR A 333 10.67 -3.07 16.36
CA THR A 333 9.40 -3.25 15.66
C THR A 333 8.87 -1.89 15.20
N GLN A 334 8.47 -1.81 13.93
CA GLN A 334 7.66 -0.70 13.43
C GLN A 334 6.22 -0.92 13.88
N HIS A 335 5.61 0.10 14.48
CA HIS A 335 4.22 0.08 14.92
C HIS A 335 3.39 1.00 14.02
N ILE A 336 2.32 0.47 13.44
CA ILE A 336 1.37 1.24 12.64
C ILE A 336 -0.01 1.12 13.27
N VAL A 337 -0.63 2.24 13.61
CA VAL A 337 -2.02 2.31 14.06
C VAL A 337 -2.84 2.95 12.96
N ILE A 338 -3.96 2.33 12.59
CA ILE A 338 -4.88 2.82 11.57
C ILE A 338 -6.27 2.91 12.20
N MET A 339 -6.78 4.13 12.32
CA MET A 339 -8.10 4.42 12.85
C MET A 339 -9.05 4.79 11.71
N PHE A 340 -10.22 4.15 11.67
CA PHE A 340 -11.33 4.49 10.78
C PHE A 340 -12.48 5.01 11.66
N SER A 341 -12.80 6.30 11.58
CA SER A 341 -13.84 6.95 12.39
C SER A 341 -14.27 8.29 11.77
N ASP A 342 -15.47 8.76 12.10
CA ASP A 342 -15.94 10.10 11.78
C ASP A 342 -15.48 11.16 12.81
N GLY A 343 -14.85 10.74 13.91
CA GLY A 343 -14.33 11.65 14.95
C GLY A 343 -15.39 12.17 15.92
N GLN A 344 -16.62 11.67 15.86
CA GLN A 344 -17.75 12.16 16.69
C GLN A 344 -17.75 11.52 18.09
N ALA A 345 -16.61 11.58 18.79
CA ALA A 345 -16.47 10.98 20.11
C ALA A 345 -17.44 11.60 21.13
N ASN A 346 -18.31 10.78 21.72
CA ASN A 346 -19.28 11.19 22.74
C ASN A 346 -19.12 10.45 24.08
N MET A 347 -18.17 9.51 24.16
CA MET A 347 -17.86 8.71 25.35
C MET A 347 -16.34 8.59 25.58
N GLY A 348 -15.94 8.25 26.80
CA GLY A 348 -14.54 7.94 27.15
C GLY A 348 -13.62 9.13 27.41
N GLY A 349 -14.09 10.36 27.19
CA GLY A 349 -13.33 11.59 27.39
C GLY A 349 -12.35 11.87 26.25
N ASN A 350 -11.31 12.67 26.51
CA ASN A 350 -10.37 13.10 25.48
C ASN A 350 -9.44 11.94 25.02
N PRO A 351 -9.50 11.51 23.74
CA PRO A 351 -8.65 10.44 23.21
C PRO A 351 -7.16 10.81 23.13
N ARG A 352 -6.82 12.10 23.01
CA ARG A 352 -5.45 12.62 22.87
C ARG A 352 -4.52 12.12 23.98
N LYS A 353 -5.05 12.03 25.20
CA LYS A 353 -4.31 11.50 26.36
C LYS A 353 -3.72 10.11 26.10
N TRP A 354 -4.46 9.23 25.42
CA TRP A 354 -4.02 7.87 25.15
C TRP A 354 -3.07 7.81 23.95
N VAL A 355 -3.30 8.66 22.95
CA VAL A 355 -2.38 8.85 21.83
C VAL A 355 -1.00 9.31 22.31
N ASP A 356 -0.95 10.31 23.19
CA ASP A 356 0.29 10.81 23.77
C ASP A 356 1.02 9.71 24.57
N GLN A 357 0.29 8.87 25.31
CA GLN A 357 0.89 7.72 26.02
C GLN A 357 1.44 6.65 25.08
N ILE A 358 0.81 6.42 23.92
CA ILE A 358 1.34 5.51 22.90
C ILE A 358 2.65 6.07 22.32
N LYS A 359 2.67 7.37 22.01
CA LYS A 359 3.88 8.07 21.53
C LYS A 359 5.00 7.98 22.55
N ASP A 360 4.72 8.29 23.82
CA ASP A 360 5.68 8.19 24.93
C ASP A 360 6.19 6.77 25.13
N LEU A 361 5.31 5.76 25.03
CA LEU A 361 5.69 4.35 25.14
C LEU A 361 6.71 3.98 24.07
N VAL A 362 6.52 4.37 22.81
CA VAL A 362 7.49 4.07 21.75
C VAL A 362 8.77 4.89 21.94
N LYS A 363 8.65 6.19 22.22
CA LYS A 363 9.78 7.11 22.40
C LYS A 363 10.76 6.68 23.50
N GLN A 364 10.26 6.23 24.65
CA GLN A 364 11.11 5.75 25.76
C GLN A 364 11.97 4.52 25.42
N ASN A 365 11.67 3.84 24.31
CA ASN A 365 12.34 2.62 23.90
C ASN A 365 13.30 2.84 22.72
N THR A 366 13.18 3.93 21.96
CA THR A 366 14.00 4.19 20.77
C THR A 366 15.29 4.96 21.12
N PRO A 367 16.47 4.61 20.53
CA PRO A 367 17.73 5.29 20.83
C PRO A 367 17.89 6.71 20.27
N SER A 368 17.04 7.14 19.32
CA SER A 368 16.99 8.51 18.78
C SER A 368 15.78 9.27 19.34
N GLU A 369 15.89 10.60 19.47
CA GLU A 369 14.85 11.48 20.04
C GLU A 369 13.59 11.61 19.16
N GLU A 370 13.57 10.98 17.99
CA GLU A 370 12.49 11.08 17.01
C GLU A 370 11.56 9.85 17.12
N GLU A 371 10.24 10.09 17.00
CA GLU A 371 9.15 9.10 17.01
C GLU A 371 9.18 8.20 15.75
N GLU A 372 10.35 7.66 15.38
CA GLU A 372 10.59 7.04 14.07
C GLU A 372 9.86 5.70 13.88
N ASN A 373 9.58 4.98 14.99
CA ASN A 373 9.01 3.62 14.93
C ASN A 373 7.48 3.56 15.13
N LEU A 374 6.77 4.69 15.02
CA LEU A 374 5.33 4.77 15.20
C LEU A 374 4.66 5.65 14.14
N ASP A 375 3.73 5.07 13.40
CA ASP A 375 2.81 5.82 12.53
C ASP A 375 1.37 5.65 13.01
N LEU A 376 0.69 6.77 13.23
CA LEU A 376 -0.73 6.82 13.58
C LEU A 376 -1.49 7.47 12.42
N TYR A 377 -2.21 6.66 11.65
CA TYR A 377 -3.09 7.09 10.57
C TYR A 377 -4.53 7.20 11.05
N VAL A 378 -5.23 8.22 10.58
CA VAL A 378 -6.68 8.32 10.73
C VAL A 378 -7.34 8.57 9.38
N PHE A 379 -8.28 7.70 9.03
CA PHE A 379 -9.15 7.83 7.87
C PHE A 379 -10.53 8.29 8.35
N GLY A 380 -10.85 9.53 8.01
CA GLY A 380 -12.15 10.13 8.24
C GLY A 380 -13.19 9.52 7.30
N MET A 381 -14.18 8.85 7.87
CA MET A 381 -15.25 8.16 7.15
C MET A 381 -16.63 8.72 7.53
N GLY A 382 -17.60 8.61 6.60
CA GLY A 382 -18.93 9.17 6.76
C GLY A 382 -19.05 10.63 6.29
N ASP A 383 -20.29 11.13 6.26
CA ASP A 383 -20.63 12.43 5.69
C ASP A 383 -20.28 13.64 6.59
N ASP A 384 -20.12 13.42 7.91
CA ASP A 384 -19.92 14.48 8.92
C ASP A 384 -18.68 14.25 9.78
N VAL A 385 -17.52 14.20 9.12
CA VAL A 385 -16.22 14.00 9.78
C VAL A 385 -15.81 15.23 10.60
N ASN A 386 -15.69 15.07 11.91
CA ASN A 386 -15.12 16.07 12.81
C ASN A 386 -13.59 16.13 12.67
N SER A 387 -13.14 16.91 11.69
CA SER A 387 -11.72 16.97 11.33
C SER A 387 -10.86 17.69 12.38
N GLU A 388 -11.45 18.53 13.23
CA GLU A 388 -10.72 19.24 14.30
C GLU A 388 -10.28 18.26 15.39
N ASP A 389 -11.20 17.40 15.85
CA ASP A 389 -10.92 16.41 16.90
C ASP A 389 -9.99 15.28 16.41
N ILE A 390 -10.05 14.94 15.12
CA ILE A 390 -9.19 13.89 14.54
C ILE A 390 -7.77 14.39 14.23
N ASN A 391 -7.59 15.65 13.83
CA ASN A 391 -6.28 16.15 13.36
C ASN A 391 -5.16 15.99 14.41
N ASP A 392 -5.54 15.92 15.69
CA ASP A 392 -4.66 15.75 16.84
C ASP A 392 -4.37 14.29 17.22
N LEU A 393 -5.03 13.31 16.59
CA LEU A 393 -4.94 11.88 16.93
C LEU A 393 -3.97 11.10 16.00
N LYS A 394 -3.25 11.82 15.15
CA LYS A 394 -2.31 11.27 14.16
C LYS A 394 -0.84 11.57 14.48
N THR A 395 0.05 10.96 13.71
CA THR A 395 1.47 11.32 13.66
C THR A 395 1.63 12.63 12.88
N ASP A 396 2.56 13.49 13.30
CA ASP A 396 2.94 14.71 12.58
C ASP A 396 4.43 14.63 12.23
N ARG A 397 4.75 14.23 10.99
CA ARG A 397 6.14 14.01 10.56
C ARG A 397 6.41 14.66 9.21
N GLY A 398 7.18 15.76 9.24
CA GLY A 398 7.69 16.43 8.05
C GLY A 398 6.60 16.64 6.99
N ASN A 399 6.88 16.36 5.72
CA ASN A 399 5.90 16.57 4.65
C ASN A 399 4.94 15.38 4.43
N GLU A 400 4.82 14.45 5.38
CA GLU A 400 3.96 13.26 5.25
C GLU A 400 2.57 13.49 5.83
N LYS A 401 1.58 12.87 5.20
CA LYS A 401 0.18 13.02 5.56
C LYS A 401 -0.34 11.76 6.25
N PHE A 402 -0.92 11.94 7.44
CA PHE A 402 -1.44 10.84 8.26
C PHE A 402 -2.94 10.94 8.55
N PHE A 403 -3.59 12.01 8.07
CA PHE A 403 -5.04 12.16 8.13
C PHE A 403 -5.59 12.33 6.72
N PHE A 404 -6.60 11.54 6.40
CA PHE A 404 -7.28 11.56 5.11
C PHE A 404 -8.79 11.68 5.34
N LYS A 405 -9.41 12.73 4.82
CA LYS A 405 -10.85 12.93 4.84
C LYS A 405 -11.43 12.50 3.50
N LEU A 406 -12.07 11.35 3.44
CA LEU A 406 -12.55 10.80 2.18
C LEU A 406 -13.96 11.30 1.87
N LYS A 407 -14.33 11.31 0.60
CA LYS A 407 -15.69 11.71 0.18
C LYS A 407 -16.71 10.61 0.47
N ASN A 408 -16.30 9.36 0.28
CA ASN A 408 -17.05 8.14 0.54
C ASN A 408 -16.03 6.99 0.72
N LEU A 409 -16.50 5.78 1.02
CA LEU A 409 -15.60 4.63 1.24
C LEU A 409 -15.27 3.82 -0.02
N ASP A 410 -15.98 4.03 -1.12
CA ASP A 410 -15.59 3.44 -2.41
C ASP A 410 -14.24 4.04 -2.88
N ASP A 411 -14.06 5.35 -2.66
CA ASP A 411 -12.80 6.08 -2.84
C ASP A 411 -11.65 5.48 -2.00
N LEU A 412 -11.95 4.91 -0.83
CA LEU A 412 -10.96 4.26 0.04
C LEU A 412 -10.52 2.89 -0.48
N GLN A 413 -11.43 2.16 -1.13
CA GLN A 413 -11.07 0.93 -1.80
C GLN A 413 -10.15 1.22 -3.00
N GLU A 414 -10.47 2.24 -3.80
CA GLU A 414 -9.61 2.72 -4.91
C GLU A 414 -8.23 3.17 -4.39
N THR A 415 -8.21 3.89 -3.26
CA THR A 415 -6.98 4.29 -2.55
C THR A 415 -6.06 3.08 -2.30
N PHE A 416 -6.63 2.02 -1.71
CA PHE A 416 -5.90 0.81 -1.36
C PHE A 416 -5.61 -0.10 -2.56
N ASP A 417 -6.42 -0.03 -3.60
CA ASP A 417 -6.11 -0.69 -4.86
C ASP A 417 -4.89 -0.10 -5.54
N GLY A 418 -4.72 1.23 -5.47
CA GLY A 418 -3.56 1.97 -5.96
C GLY A 418 -2.29 1.84 -5.12
N MET A 419 -2.36 1.28 -3.90
CA MET A 419 -1.18 1.18 -3.01
C MET A 419 -0.04 0.34 -3.57
N ILE A 420 -0.36 -0.64 -4.42
CA ILE A 420 0.63 -1.38 -5.19
C ILE A 420 0.83 -0.61 -6.48
N ASP A 421 1.66 0.42 -6.40
CA ASP A 421 2.25 1.01 -7.60
C ASP A 421 3.02 -0.09 -8.32
N GLU A 422 2.53 -0.41 -9.50
CA GLU A 422 3.05 -1.47 -10.33
C GLU A 422 4.52 -1.22 -10.69
N GLY A 423 4.98 0.03 -10.72
CA GLY A 423 6.40 0.36 -10.95
C GLY A 423 7.35 -0.15 -9.87
N THR A 424 6.87 -0.34 -8.63
CA THR A 424 7.67 -0.84 -7.50
C THR A 424 7.44 -2.33 -7.18
N SER A 425 6.41 -2.94 -7.78
CA SER A 425 6.03 -4.35 -7.56
C SER A 425 6.32 -5.25 -8.76
N VAL A 426 6.90 -4.73 -9.84
CA VAL A 426 7.36 -5.50 -11.00
C VAL A 426 8.40 -6.58 -10.69
N THR A 427 9.07 -6.45 -9.54
CA THR A 427 9.98 -7.47 -9.01
C THR A 427 9.26 -8.59 -8.24
N LEU A 428 8.00 -8.38 -7.84
CA LEU A 428 7.19 -9.41 -7.18
C LEU A 428 6.78 -10.48 -8.20
N CYS A 429 6.88 -11.73 -7.77
CA CYS A 429 6.62 -12.87 -8.63
C CYS A 429 5.13 -13.20 -8.76
N GLY A 430 4.74 -13.79 -9.89
CA GLY A 430 3.41 -14.41 -10.06
C GLY A 430 2.22 -13.44 -10.18
N LEU A 431 2.46 -12.14 -10.35
CA LEU A 431 1.42 -11.15 -10.60
C LEU A 431 1.11 -11.06 -12.10
N TYR A 432 -0.17 -11.07 -12.48
CA TYR A 432 -0.65 -10.91 -13.86
C TYR A 432 -1.94 -10.07 -13.89
N ARG A 433 -2.35 -9.61 -15.09
CA ARG A 433 -3.61 -8.88 -15.32
C ARG A 433 -4.60 -9.69 -16.15
N ASP A 434 -5.88 -9.63 -15.79
CA ASP A 434 -6.99 -10.38 -16.43
C ASP A 434 -7.98 -9.43 -17.15
N TYR A 435 -7.48 -8.57 -18.04
CA TYR A 435 -8.32 -7.76 -18.94
C TYR A 435 -8.46 -8.47 -20.29
N ASP A 436 -9.70 -8.73 -20.71
CA ASP A 436 -10.04 -9.35 -21.99
C ASP A 436 -10.68 -8.32 -22.94
N ASP A 437 -9.88 -7.75 -23.83
CA ASP A 437 -10.33 -6.87 -24.94
C ASP A 437 -9.81 -7.39 -26.31
N GLY A 438 -9.50 -8.69 -26.42
CA GLY A 438 -9.28 -9.35 -27.71
C GLY A 438 -8.09 -8.89 -28.58
N THR A 439 -7.18 -8.02 -28.11
CA THR A 439 -5.99 -7.57 -28.88
C THR A 439 -4.67 -8.25 -28.42
N ASP A 440 -3.76 -8.50 -29.37
CA ASP A 440 -2.52 -9.29 -29.15
C ASP A 440 -1.50 -8.66 -28.19
N SER A 441 -1.55 -7.33 -27.97
CA SER A 441 -0.67 -6.62 -27.02
C SER A 441 -0.97 -6.96 -25.55
N HIS A 442 -2.13 -7.56 -25.25
CA HIS A 442 -2.52 -7.89 -23.87
C HIS A 442 -2.17 -9.33 -23.44
N LYS A 443 -1.83 -10.24 -24.36
CA LYS A 443 -1.39 -11.62 -24.00
C LYS A 443 -0.15 -11.63 -23.11
N ARG A 444 0.77 -10.67 -23.31
CA ARG A 444 1.99 -10.56 -22.49
C ARG A 444 1.70 -10.07 -21.07
N HIS A 445 0.61 -9.34 -20.86
CA HIS A 445 0.15 -8.93 -19.53
C HIS A 445 -0.56 -10.08 -18.78
N GLN A 446 -1.12 -11.06 -19.50
CA GLN A 446 -1.69 -12.28 -18.93
C GLN A 446 -0.62 -13.31 -18.54
N TYR A 447 0.51 -13.35 -19.26
CA TYR A 447 1.65 -14.22 -18.94
C TYR A 447 2.99 -13.47 -18.92
N PRO A 448 3.21 -12.56 -17.95
CA PRO A 448 4.38 -11.68 -17.94
C PRO A 448 5.73 -12.41 -17.79
N TRP A 449 5.71 -13.63 -17.29
CA TRP A 449 6.91 -14.47 -17.14
C TRP A 449 7.27 -15.25 -18.40
N LEU A 450 6.41 -15.31 -19.42
CA LEU A 450 6.64 -16.13 -20.60
C LEU A 450 7.84 -15.62 -21.40
N ALA A 451 8.81 -16.50 -21.63
CA ALA A 451 9.94 -16.27 -22.52
C ALA A 451 9.90 -17.29 -23.67
N LYS A 452 9.96 -16.81 -24.91
CA LYS A 452 10.13 -17.65 -26.10
C LYS A 452 11.61 -17.81 -26.39
N ILE A 453 12.03 -19.06 -26.57
CA ILE A 453 13.42 -19.44 -26.78
C ILE A 453 13.53 -20.07 -28.15
N SER A 454 14.47 -19.59 -28.97
CA SER A 454 14.81 -20.21 -30.25
C SER A 454 16.29 -20.57 -30.28
N VAL A 455 16.60 -21.81 -30.66
CA VAL A 455 17.97 -22.33 -30.75
C VAL A 455 18.26 -22.67 -32.20
N THR A 456 19.25 -21.98 -32.79
CA THR A 456 19.68 -22.22 -34.17
C THR A 456 20.74 -23.32 -34.21
N ARG A 457 20.41 -24.46 -34.83
CA ARG A 457 21.30 -25.63 -34.95
C ARG A 457 22.34 -25.41 -36.05
N ASN A 458 23.44 -26.17 -35.98
CA ASN A 458 24.47 -26.21 -37.03
C ASN A 458 23.92 -26.55 -38.44
N SER A 459 22.81 -27.28 -38.52
CA SER A 459 22.14 -27.64 -39.77
C SER A 459 21.27 -26.50 -40.36
N GLY A 460 21.19 -25.34 -39.70
CA GLY A 460 20.25 -24.27 -40.01
C GLY A 460 18.82 -24.51 -39.51
N GLN A 461 18.56 -25.66 -38.89
CA GLN A 461 17.25 -25.96 -38.27
C GLN A 461 17.07 -25.12 -37.01
N ILE A 462 15.88 -24.54 -36.82
CA ILE A 462 15.52 -23.78 -35.63
C ILE A 462 14.68 -24.66 -34.71
N SER A 463 15.07 -24.76 -33.44
CA SER A 463 14.32 -25.42 -32.37
C SER A 463 13.65 -24.36 -31.51
N ASN A 464 12.33 -24.44 -31.36
CA ASN A 464 11.58 -23.49 -30.53
C ASN A 464 11.20 -24.14 -29.20
N CYS A 465 11.39 -23.39 -28.13
CA CYS A 465 11.05 -23.74 -26.76
C CYS A 465 10.41 -22.55 -26.06
N VAL A 466 9.88 -22.81 -24.87
CA VAL A 466 9.38 -21.77 -23.97
C VAL A 466 10.08 -21.90 -22.62
N GLY A 467 10.12 -20.79 -21.89
CA GLY A 467 10.62 -20.74 -20.53
C GLY A 467 9.85 -19.71 -19.72
N SER A 468 10.18 -19.67 -18.44
CA SER A 468 9.62 -18.68 -17.51
C SER A 468 10.75 -17.86 -16.93
N LEU A 469 10.62 -16.54 -16.98
CA LEU A 469 11.47 -15.62 -16.25
C LEU A 469 11.30 -15.87 -14.75
N VAL A 470 12.39 -16.13 -14.04
CA VAL A 470 12.36 -16.43 -12.58
C VAL A 470 13.08 -15.37 -11.75
N THR A 471 13.98 -14.61 -12.37
CA THR A 471 14.62 -13.41 -11.82
C THR A 471 14.92 -12.44 -12.98
N SER A 472 15.44 -11.25 -12.73
CA SER A 472 15.87 -10.33 -13.79
C SER A 472 16.98 -10.88 -14.68
N SER A 473 17.68 -11.94 -14.29
CA SER A 473 18.84 -12.47 -15.03
C SER A 473 18.70 -13.93 -15.45
N PHE A 474 17.65 -14.62 -15.01
CA PHE A 474 17.51 -16.06 -15.23
C PHE A 474 16.14 -16.44 -15.77
N ILE A 475 16.15 -17.32 -16.78
CA ILE A 475 14.97 -17.97 -17.33
C ILE A 475 15.08 -19.46 -17.05
N LEU A 476 14.02 -20.04 -16.49
CA LEU A 476 13.88 -21.48 -16.30
C LEU A 476 13.23 -22.10 -17.55
N THR A 477 13.82 -23.16 -18.08
CA THR A 477 13.30 -23.91 -19.23
C THR A 477 13.69 -25.40 -19.13
N ALA A 478 13.34 -26.19 -20.14
CA ALA A 478 13.70 -27.60 -20.22
C ALA A 478 15.14 -27.78 -20.75
N ALA A 479 15.86 -28.79 -20.26
CA ALA A 479 17.22 -29.06 -20.68
C ALA A 479 17.29 -29.63 -22.10
N HIS A 480 16.30 -30.41 -22.52
CA HIS A 480 16.22 -31.01 -23.85
C HIS A 480 16.11 -29.99 -25.00
N CYS A 481 15.80 -28.72 -24.68
CA CYS A 481 15.87 -27.62 -25.63
C CYS A 481 17.28 -27.44 -26.19
N PHE A 482 18.30 -27.83 -25.43
CA PHE A 482 19.71 -27.71 -25.78
C PHE A 482 20.32 -29.08 -26.11
N ARG A 483 21.30 -29.09 -27.02
CA ARG A 483 22.07 -30.28 -27.40
C ARG A 483 23.54 -30.04 -27.13
N PHE A 484 24.29 -31.13 -27.04
CA PHE A 484 25.74 -31.08 -26.91
C PHE A 484 26.36 -30.34 -28.12
N GLY A 485 27.07 -29.25 -27.86
CA GLY A 485 27.69 -28.39 -28.87
C GLY A 485 26.86 -27.17 -29.32
N ASP A 486 25.68 -26.93 -28.74
CA ASP A 486 25.06 -25.61 -28.84
C ASP A 486 25.90 -24.58 -28.08
N THR A 487 25.92 -23.35 -28.57
CA THR A 487 26.66 -22.23 -27.97
C THR A 487 25.71 -21.09 -27.64
N PRO A 488 25.96 -20.31 -26.57
CA PRO A 488 25.07 -19.22 -26.13
C PRO A 488 24.68 -18.21 -27.22
N ASP A 489 25.59 -17.92 -28.15
CA ASP A 489 25.39 -17.00 -29.29
C ASP A 489 24.29 -17.43 -30.27
N ARG A 490 23.89 -18.70 -30.23
CA ARG A 490 22.86 -19.28 -31.10
C ARG A 490 21.49 -19.40 -30.44
N ILE A 491 21.40 -18.99 -29.18
CA ILE A 491 20.18 -19.01 -28.38
C ILE A 491 19.63 -17.58 -28.37
N THR A 492 18.42 -17.41 -28.90
CA THR A 492 17.72 -16.13 -28.87
C THR A 492 16.51 -16.21 -27.96
N VAL A 493 16.30 -15.18 -27.15
CA VAL A 493 15.11 -15.01 -26.32
C VAL A 493 14.35 -13.75 -26.75
N ASP A 494 13.02 -13.79 -26.69
CA ASP A 494 12.13 -12.67 -27.08
C ASP A 494 12.04 -11.55 -26.03
N LEU A 495 13.19 -11.26 -25.40
CA LEU A 495 13.37 -10.23 -24.38
C LEU A 495 14.31 -9.11 -24.83
N GLY A 496 14.88 -9.22 -26.03
CA GLY A 496 15.84 -8.25 -26.55
C GLY A 496 17.21 -8.29 -25.85
N ILE A 497 17.47 -9.32 -25.02
CA ILE A 497 18.73 -9.51 -24.30
C ILE A 497 19.45 -10.76 -24.79
N LYS A 498 20.77 -10.68 -24.90
CA LYS A 498 21.63 -11.81 -25.28
C LYS A 498 21.78 -12.83 -24.14
N VAL A 499 21.99 -14.09 -24.53
CA VAL A 499 22.26 -15.17 -23.59
C VAL A 499 23.75 -15.21 -23.28
N LYS A 500 24.08 -15.20 -21.98
CA LYS A 500 25.45 -15.36 -21.47
C LYS A 500 25.83 -16.83 -21.39
N ASP A 501 24.94 -17.65 -20.84
CA ASP A 501 25.19 -19.08 -20.63
C ASP A 501 23.86 -19.86 -20.54
N TYR A 502 23.92 -21.18 -20.70
CA TYR A 502 22.83 -22.08 -20.38
C TYR A 502 23.34 -23.24 -19.51
N ILE A 503 22.66 -23.49 -18.41
CA ILE A 503 23.10 -24.38 -17.34
C ILE A 503 22.06 -25.51 -17.21
N PRO A 504 22.23 -26.64 -17.92
CA PRO A 504 21.40 -27.81 -17.73
C PRO A 504 21.68 -28.47 -16.37
N HIS A 505 20.72 -29.24 -15.86
CA HIS A 505 20.94 -29.97 -14.61
C HIS A 505 22.08 -30.99 -14.74
N PRO A 506 23.02 -31.08 -13.77
CA PRO A 506 24.19 -31.97 -13.84
C PRO A 506 23.84 -33.45 -14.04
N SER A 507 22.67 -33.86 -13.53
CA SER A 507 22.16 -35.24 -13.66
C SER A 507 21.28 -35.46 -14.89
N TYR A 508 21.08 -34.44 -15.74
CA TYR A 508 20.32 -34.59 -16.98
C TYR A 508 21.15 -35.34 -18.02
N ASP A 509 20.63 -36.47 -18.48
CA ASP A 509 21.22 -37.24 -19.57
C ASP A 509 20.11 -37.98 -20.32
N VAL A 510 19.79 -37.47 -21.51
CA VAL A 510 18.76 -38.02 -22.40
C VAL A 510 19.07 -39.45 -22.85
N ALA A 511 20.35 -39.83 -22.86
CA ALA A 511 20.80 -41.15 -23.32
C ALA A 511 20.96 -42.17 -22.19
N ALA A 512 20.79 -41.78 -20.92
CA ALA A 512 21.14 -42.58 -19.75
C ALA A 512 20.49 -43.98 -19.69
N LYS A 513 19.35 -44.17 -20.36
CA LYS A 513 18.61 -45.46 -20.39
C LYS A 513 18.46 -46.08 -21.78
N GLN A 514 19.23 -45.63 -22.77
CA GLN A 514 19.21 -46.21 -24.12
C GLN A 514 19.54 -47.71 -24.12
N ASN A 515 20.49 -48.13 -23.28
CA ASN A 515 20.85 -49.54 -23.11
C ASN A 515 19.73 -50.42 -22.51
N MET A 516 18.67 -49.81 -21.98
CA MET A 516 17.49 -50.50 -21.46
C MET A 516 16.31 -50.47 -22.46
N GLY A 517 16.55 -50.05 -23.70
CA GLY A 517 15.52 -49.90 -24.72
C GLY A 517 14.68 -48.62 -24.57
N ILE A 518 15.10 -47.67 -23.73
CA ILE A 518 14.42 -46.38 -23.57
C ILE A 518 15.17 -45.33 -24.40
N PRO A 519 14.62 -44.90 -25.56
CA PRO A 519 15.35 -44.07 -26.53
C PRO A 519 15.70 -42.67 -25.98
N GLU A 520 14.82 -42.10 -25.17
CA GLU A 520 14.97 -40.77 -24.56
C GLU A 520 14.59 -40.83 -23.08
N TYR A 521 15.44 -40.29 -22.22
CA TYR A 521 15.26 -40.29 -20.77
C TYR A 521 15.25 -38.88 -20.19
N TYR A 522 14.07 -38.37 -19.86
CA TYR A 522 13.84 -36.98 -19.44
C TYR A 522 13.89 -36.76 -17.92
N GLU A 523 14.64 -37.58 -17.17
CA GLU A 523 14.83 -37.30 -15.73
C GLU A 523 15.74 -36.09 -15.57
N PHE A 524 15.35 -35.15 -14.69
CA PHE A 524 16.05 -33.89 -14.46
C PHE A 524 16.12 -32.95 -15.68
N ASP A 525 15.10 -33.00 -16.55
CA ASP A 525 14.98 -32.16 -17.74
C ASP A 525 14.68 -30.68 -17.42
N VAL A 526 15.65 -30.01 -16.79
CA VAL A 526 15.59 -28.59 -16.41
C VAL A 526 16.91 -27.90 -16.71
N ALA A 527 16.83 -26.66 -17.19
CA ALA A 527 17.98 -25.81 -17.44
C ALA A 527 17.66 -24.35 -17.07
N LEU A 528 18.72 -23.62 -16.72
CA LEU A 528 18.66 -22.17 -16.54
C LEU A 528 19.38 -21.48 -17.69
N ILE A 529 18.73 -20.51 -18.34
CA ILE A 529 19.40 -19.57 -19.24
C ILE A 529 19.82 -18.37 -18.39
N GLN A 530 21.10 -18.03 -18.40
CA GLN A 530 21.63 -16.80 -17.82
C GLN A 530 21.68 -15.71 -18.89
N LEU A 531 21.09 -14.56 -18.60
CA LEU A 531 21.13 -13.38 -19.47
C LEU A 531 22.43 -12.60 -19.29
N GLU A 532 22.89 -11.95 -20.36
CA GLU A 532 24.10 -11.11 -20.34
C GLU A 532 23.90 -9.85 -19.50
N ASN A 533 22.73 -9.22 -19.61
CA ASN A 533 22.31 -8.09 -18.79
C ASN A 533 20.98 -8.39 -18.10
N PRO A 534 20.72 -7.86 -16.89
CA PRO A 534 19.41 -7.99 -16.27
C PRO A 534 18.32 -7.33 -17.11
N VAL A 535 17.15 -7.97 -17.23
CA VAL A 535 15.95 -7.33 -17.80
C VAL A 535 15.43 -6.24 -16.87
N ILE A 536 14.94 -5.16 -17.46
CA ILE A 536 14.15 -4.15 -16.77
C ILE A 536 12.72 -4.69 -16.70
N MET A 537 12.22 -4.88 -15.48
CA MET A 537 10.88 -5.43 -15.26
C MET A 537 9.82 -4.35 -15.44
N ASP A 538 8.66 -4.73 -15.98
CA ASP A 538 7.51 -3.86 -16.19
C ASP A 538 6.18 -4.64 -16.11
N LEU A 539 5.06 -4.01 -16.47
CA LEU A 539 3.73 -4.64 -16.42
C LEU A 539 3.58 -5.87 -17.31
N ALA A 540 4.36 -5.92 -18.39
CA ALA A 540 4.35 -6.96 -19.40
C ALA A 540 5.48 -7.98 -19.18
N LEU A 541 6.43 -7.69 -18.28
CA LEU A 541 7.58 -8.54 -18.01
C LEU A 541 7.85 -8.66 -16.50
N ARG A 542 7.46 -9.80 -15.90
CA ARG A 542 7.60 -10.07 -14.45
C ARG A 542 8.03 -11.52 -14.20
N PRO A 543 8.67 -11.82 -13.05
CA PRO A 543 9.07 -13.19 -12.76
C PRO A 543 7.89 -14.06 -12.31
N ILE A 544 7.98 -15.38 -12.51
CA ILE A 544 7.08 -16.35 -11.89
C ILE A 544 7.63 -16.78 -10.52
N CYS A 545 6.74 -17.12 -9.58
CA CYS A 545 7.16 -17.57 -8.26
C CYS A 545 7.80 -18.96 -8.28
N ILE A 546 8.94 -19.11 -7.61
CA ILE A 546 9.67 -20.37 -7.49
C ILE A 546 9.42 -20.99 -6.11
N PRO A 547 8.99 -22.24 -6.00
CA PRO A 547 8.64 -22.83 -4.71
C PRO A 547 9.80 -22.84 -3.71
N CYS A 548 9.44 -22.86 -2.42
CA CYS A 548 10.39 -22.87 -1.30
C CYS A 548 11.25 -21.59 -1.20
N THR A 549 10.70 -20.49 -1.70
CA THR A 549 11.21 -19.12 -1.55
C THR A 549 10.29 -18.32 -0.63
N LYS A 550 10.77 -17.22 -0.06
CA LYS A 550 9.96 -16.37 0.84
C LYS A 550 8.86 -15.65 0.07
N GLU A 551 9.18 -15.26 -1.15
CA GLU A 551 8.33 -14.63 -2.14
C GLU A 551 7.13 -15.54 -2.46
N THR A 552 7.35 -16.84 -2.59
CA THR A 552 6.25 -17.81 -2.74
C THR A 552 5.44 -17.98 -1.44
N SER A 553 6.06 -17.90 -0.26
CA SER A 553 5.32 -17.88 1.01
C SER A 553 4.38 -16.69 1.08
N GLY A 554 4.85 -15.50 0.70
CA GLY A 554 4.05 -14.28 0.60
C GLY A 554 2.90 -14.42 -0.41
N ALA A 555 3.21 -14.88 -1.63
CA ALA A 555 2.19 -15.14 -2.65
C ALA A 555 1.12 -16.16 -2.22
N LEU A 556 1.50 -17.16 -1.42
CA LEU A 556 0.61 -18.16 -0.84
C LEU A 556 -0.04 -17.71 0.48
N ARG A 557 0.18 -16.46 0.91
CA ARG A 557 -0.37 -15.88 2.14
C ARG A 557 0.00 -16.68 3.41
N LEU A 558 1.22 -17.22 3.43
CA LEU A 558 1.77 -17.99 4.54
C LEU A 558 2.63 -17.09 5.43
N SER A 559 2.51 -17.27 6.75
CA SER A 559 3.42 -16.59 7.69
C SER A 559 4.84 -17.14 7.62
N ASP A 560 5.84 -16.38 8.10
CA ASP A 560 7.25 -16.81 8.15
C ASP A 560 7.48 -18.16 8.88
N ARG A 561 6.59 -18.53 9.81
CA ARG A 561 6.64 -19.80 10.54
C ARG A 561 5.99 -20.96 9.77
N GLU A 562 5.02 -20.66 8.90
CA GLU A 562 4.31 -21.63 8.07
C GLU A 562 4.96 -21.86 6.71
N GLY A 563 5.70 -20.88 6.19
CA GLY A 563 6.40 -20.82 4.91
C GLY A 563 7.57 -21.82 4.78
N THR A 564 7.34 -23.07 5.18
CA THR A 564 8.27 -24.16 5.00
C THR A 564 8.11 -24.75 3.60
N CYS A 565 9.22 -25.25 3.05
CA CYS A 565 9.20 -25.95 1.76
C CYS A 565 8.24 -27.15 1.74
N ARG A 566 8.06 -27.81 2.90
CA ARG A 566 7.08 -28.88 3.07
C ARG A 566 5.64 -28.37 2.93
N LYS A 567 5.33 -27.21 3.50
CA LYS A 567 3.99 -26.62 3.42
C LYS A 567 3.65 -26.16 2.01
N HIS A 568 4.61 -25.56 1.29
CA HIS A 568 4.46 -25.27 -0.14
C HIS A 568 4.12 -26.53 -0.94
N ARG A 569 4.81 -27.64 -0.64
CA ARG A 569 4.57 -28.94 -1.28
C ARG A 569 3.18 -29.50 -0.98
N GLU A 570 2.67 -29.34 0.23
CA GLU A 570 1.33 -29.80 0.63
C GLU A 570 0.22 -29.00 -0.07
N LEU A 571 0.34 -27.67 -0.14
CA LEU A 571 -0.63 -26.80 -0.81
C LEU A 571 -0.65 -26.98 -2.33
N GLN A 572 0.45 -27.46 -2.91
CA GLN A 572 0.56 -27.84 -4.32
C GLN A 572 0.13 -29.30 -4.59
N THR A 573 -0.71 -29.94 -3.78
CA THR A 573 -1.14 -31.34 -4.06
C THR A 573 -2.63 -31.55 -4.31
N ASP A 574 -3.46 -30.52 -4.21
CA ASP A 574 -4.92 -30.63 -4.32
C ASP A 574 -5.46 -30.63 -5.75
N THR A 575 -4.62 -30.47 -6.77
CA THR A 575 -4.99 -30.72 -8.17
C THR A 575 -4.06 -31.74 -8.81
N VAL A 576 -4.63 -32.70 -9.53
CA VAL A 576 -3.93 -33.84 -10.15
C VAL A 576 -2.76 -33.40 -11.06
N CYS A 577 -2.79 -32.16 -11.57
CA CYS A 577 -1.71 -31.51 -12.32
C CYS A 577 -0.40 -31.29 -11.52
N GLN A 578 -0.46 -31.15 -10.20
CA GLN A 578 0.66 -30.63 -9.42
C GLN A 578 1.63 -31.69 -8.83
N LYS A 579 1.29 -32.99 -8.87
CA LYS A 579 2.22 -34.06 -8.45
C LYS A 579 3.46 -34.16 -9.34
N TYR A 580 3.38 -33.68 -10.58
CA TYR A 580 4.45 -33.74 -11.59
C TYR A 580 5.43 -32.55 -11.50
N CYS A 581 4.95 -31.34 -11.20
CA CYS A 581 5.81 -30.18 -10.93
C CYS A 581 6.80 -30.43 -9.78
N MET A 582 6.38 -31.22 -8.79
CA MET A 582 7.12 -31.48 -7.55
C MET A 582 8.51 -32.10 -7.72
N LEU A 583 8.75 -32.91 -8.76
CA LEU A 583 10.06 -33.51 -9.04
C LEU A 583 11.01 -32.52 -9.73
N VAL A 584 10.49 -31.71 -10.65
CA VAL A 584 11.20 -30.64 -11.36
C VAL A 584 11.69 -29.56 -10.38
N ILE A 585 10.87 -29.24 -9.37
CA ILE A 585 11.13 -28.21 -8.35
C ILE A 585 12.27 -28.59 -7.38
N ILE A 586 12.32 -29.84 -6.91
CA ILE A 586 13.39 -30.30 -5.99
C ILE A 586 14.76 -30.22 -6.67
N THR A 587 14.78 -30.53 -7.97
CA THR A 587 15.95 -30.49 -8.85
C THR A 587 16.47 -29.06 -9.05
N ILE A 588 15.59 -28.07 -9.24
CA ILE A 588 15.96 -26.65 -9.39
C ILE A 588 16.58 -26.09 -8.09
N ILE A 589 16.02 -26.43 -6.93
CA ILE A 589 16.54 -25.98 -5.63
C ILE A 589 17.94 -26.56 -5.37
N GLN A 590 18.18 -27.81 -5.75
CA GLN A 590 19.50 -28.44 -5.64
C GLN A 590 20.51 -27.74 -6.57
N LEU A 591 20.12 -27.47 -7.82
CA LEU A 591 20.94 -26.76 -8.80
C LEU A 591 21.37 -25.37 -8.32
N LEU A 592 20.43 -24.57 -7.79
CA LEU A 592 20.70 -23.22 -7.28
C LEU A 592 21.58 -23.23 -6.01
N LYS A 593 21.46 -24.27 -5.18
CA LYS A 593 22.33 -24.46 -4.00
C LYS A 593 23.75 -24.86 -4.41
N ASP A 594 23.88 -25.73 -5.41
CA ASP A 594 25.17 -26.19 -5.91
C ASP A 594 25.93 -25.06 -6.64
N LEU A 595 25.23 -24.17 -7.34
CA LEU A 595 25.81 -22.96 -7.94
C LEU A 595 26.25 -21.90 -6.90
N ARG A 596 25.62 -21.85 -5.73
CA ARG A 596 25.96 -20.91 -4.64
C ARG A 596 27.16 -21.38 -3.81
N ASN A 597 27.41 -22.69 -3.76
CA ASN A 597 28.45 -23.34 -2.97
C ASN A 597 29.57 -23.91 -3.87
N ALA A 598 30.13 -23.10 -4.77
CA ALA A 598 31.31 -23.47 -5.55
C ALA A 598 32.56 -23.54 -4.66
N ASN A 599 32.64 -24.59 -3.84
CA ASN A 599 33.81 -25.23 -3.25
C ASN A 599 33.33 -26.35 -2.31
N PHE A 600 33.14 -27.58 -2.80
CA PHE A 600 33.49 -28.80 -2.05
C PHE A 600 33.42 -30.05 -2.93
N THR A 601 34.38 -30.94 -2.70
CA THR A 601 34.67 -32.19 -3.41
C THR A 601 33.73 -33.35 -3.04
N SER A 602 33.61 -34.24 -4.02
CA SER A 602 33.01 -35.58 -4.11
C SER A 602 32.76 -36.40 -2.83
N THR A 603 31.77 -37.30 -2.99
CA THR A 603 31.38 -38.48 -2.20
C THR A 603 30.46 -38.30 -1.00
N THR A 604 29.14 -38.48 -1.23
CA THR A 604 28.26 -39.44 -0.51
C THR A 604 26.78 -39.17 -0.84
N LEU A 605 26.16 -39.93 -1.76
CA LEU A 605 24.69 -40.12 -1.74
C LEU A 605 24.22 -41.36 -2.56
N PHE A 606 24.85 -42.51 -2.33
CA PHE A 606 24.30 -43.81 -2.74
C PHE A 606 23.47 -44.39 -1.59
N ALA A 607 22.16 -44.14 -1.57
CA ALA A 607 21.14 -45.05 -1.00
C ALA A 607 19.78 -44.33 -0.85
N LYS A 608 18.95 -44.38 -1.91
CA LYS A 608 17.46 -44.42 -1.86
C LYS A 608 16.84 -44.50 -3.26
N LYS A 609 17.39 -45.33 -4.15
CA LYS A 609 16.77 -45.71 -5.43
C LYS A 609 16.08 -47.05 -5.27
N LYS A 610 14.77 -47.08 -4.98
CA LYS A 610 13.85 -48.22 -5.24
C LYS A 610 12.41 -47.93 -4.76
N LYS A 611 11.74 -46.93 -5.34
CA LYS A 611 10.25 -46.86 -5.42
C LYS A 611 9.75 -45.77 -6.38
N LEU A 612 10.46 -45.54 -7.50
CA LEU A 612 10.17 -44.45 -8.45
C LEU A 612 9.96 -44.98 -9.89
N HIS A 613 9.46 -46.21 -10.04
CA HIS A 613 9.62 -46.96 -11.29
C HIS A 613 8.34 -47.14 -12.14
N PHE A 614 7.26 -46.39 -11.91
CA PHE A 614 6.01 -46.69 -12.64
C PHE A 614 5.11 -45.52 -13.11
N ASN A 615 5.34 -44.26 -12.76
CA ASN A 615 4.33 -43.20 -13.00
C ASN A 615 4.78 -41.99 -13.86
N LEU A 616 5.84 -42.12 -14.68
CA LEU A 616 6.34 -41.00 -15.51
C LEU A 616 5.79 -40.95 -16.96
N PHE A 617 4.88 -41.86 -17.33
CA PHE A 617 4.49 -42.09 -18.74
C PHE A 617 3.34 -41.19 -19.25
N MET A 618 2.70 -40.35 -18.41
CA MET A 618 1.43 -39.66 -18.76
C MET A 618 1.52 -38.12 -18.85
N PHE A 619 2.71 -37.50 -18.75
CA PHE A 619 2.84 -36.04 -18.84
C PHE A 619 2.76 -35.49 -20.27
N TYR A 620 2.88 -36.35 -21.29
CA TYR A 620 2.91 -35.97 -22.71
C TYR A 620 1.54 -35.83 -23.40
N ALA A 621 0.43 -35.90 -22.65
CA ALA A 621 -0.92 -35.92 -23.25
C ALA A 621 -1.76 -34.64 -23.04
N PHE A 622 -1.20 -33.58 -22.44
CA PHE A 622 -1.95 -32.35 -22.10
C PHE A 622 -1.25 -31.03 -22.48
N ILE A 623 -0.15 -31.11 -23.23
CA ILE A 623 0.34 -30.05 -24.13
C ILE A 623 0.07 -30.56 -25.54
#